data_AF-A0A7V8AKJ4-F1
#
_entry.id   AF-A0A7V8AKJ4-F1
#
_cell.length_a   1.000
_cell.length_b   1.000
_cell.length_c   1.000
_cell.angle_alpha   90.00
_cell.angle_beta   90.00
_cell.angle_gamma   90.00
#
_symmetry.space_group_name_H-M   'P 1'
#
loop_
_entity.id
_entity.type
_entity.pdbx_description
1 polymer ?
#
loop_
_entity_poly.entity_id
_entity_poly.type
_entity_poly.pdbx_seq_one_letter_code
_entity_poly.pdbx_strand_id
1 'polypeptide(L)' 'MYVCICHGLSDRQIKQAVCQGACRAAEVYKYFGVRPQCGRCVPYVRAILTHHEEKPANR' A
#
# COMPACT_ATOMS: atom_id res chain seq x y z
N MET A 1 -10.33 2.82 4.62
CA MET A 1 -11.00 3.16 3.33
C MET A 1 -10.54 2.21 2.23
N TYR A 2 -11.29 2.10 1.12
CA TYR A 2 -10.78 1.43 -0.07
C TYR A 2 -9.81 2.33 -0.82
N VAL A 3 -8.64 1.77 -1.12
CA VAL A 3 -7.58 2.42 -1.88
C VAL A 3 -7.58 1.92 -3.31
N CYS A 4 -7.67 0.60 -3.52
CA CYS A 4 -7.79 0.00 -4.85
C CYS A 4 -9.20 -0.51 -5.07
N ILE A 5 -9.96 0.12 -5.97
CA ILE A 5 -11.32 -0.31 -6.32
C ILE A 5 -11.30 -1.55 -7.23
N CYS A 6 -10.33 -1.66 -8.14
CA CYS A 6 -10.24 -2.81 -9.06
C CYS A 6 -10.08 -4.15 -8.34
N HIS A 7 -9.40 -4.17 -7.19
CA HIS A 7 -9.10 -5.39 -6.44
C HIS A 7 -9.64 -5.34 -5.00
N GLY A 8 -10.47 -4.34 -4.67
CA GLY A 8 -11.03 -4.20 -3.32
C GLY A 8 -9.99 -4.11 -2.20
N LEU A 9 -8.84 -3.46 -2.43
CA LEU A 9 -7.81 -3.32 -1.39
C LEU A 9 -8.06 -2.09 -0.53
N SER A 10 -8.13 -2.30 0.78
CA SER A 10 -8.26 -1.25 1.79
C SER A 10 -6.92 -0.71 2.28
N ASP A 11 -6.93 0.45 2.94
CA ASP A 11 -5.74 1.02 3.58
C ASP A 11 -5.13 0.06 4.61
N ARG A 12 -5.97 -0.66 5.36
CA ARG A 12 -5.52 -1.65 6.36
C ARG A 12 -4.80 -2.81 5.70
N GLN A 13 -5.32 -3.32 4.58
CA GLN A 13 -4.68 -4.39 3.81
C GLN A 13 -3.34 -3.92 3.23
N ILE A 14 -3.27 -2.71 2.68
CA ILE A 14 -2.02 -2.17 2.16
C ILE A 14 -0.99 -2.05 3.29
N LYS A 15 -1.36 -1.47 4.44
CA LYS A 15 -0.49 -1.38 5.63
C LYS A 15 -0.03 -2.76 6.11
N GLN A 16 -0.90 -3.77 6.08
CA GLN A 16 -0.52 -5.14 6.41
C GLN A 16 0.59 -5.64 5.47
N ALA A 17 0.48 -5.43 4.16
CA ALA A 17 1.54 -5.80 3.22
C ALA A 17 2.85 -5.03 3.50
N VAL A 18 2.77 -3.75 3.88
CA VAL A 18 3.96 -2.98 4.30
C VAL A 18 4.60 -3.57 5.57
N CYS A 19 3.82 -3.89 6.59
CA CYS A 19 4.30 -4.55 7.81
C CYS A 19 4.94 -5.92 7.54
N GLN A 20 4.52 -6.60 6.48
CA GLN A 20 5.10 -7.87 6.02
C GLN A 20 6.35 -7.68 5.12
N GLY A 21 6.83 -6.45 4.96
CA GLY A 21 8.07 -6.13 4.26
C GLY A 21 7.91 -5.65 2.82
N ALA A 22 6.70 -5.31 2.36
CA ALA A 22 6.54 -4.69 1.05
C ALA A 22 7.12 -3.26 1.07
N CYS A 23 8.11 -2.98 0.22
CA CYS A 23 8.77 -1.67 0.12
C CYS A 23 8.39 -0.94 -1.17
N ARG A 24 7.76 -1.63 -2.13
CA ARG A 24 7.29 -1.06 -3.41
C ARG A 24 5.82 -1.38 -3.64
N ALA A 25 5.13 -0.50 -4.36
CA ALA A 25 3.72 -0.72 -4.70
C ALA A 25 3.51 -2.07 -5.44
N ALA A 26 4.42 -2.44 -6.33
CA ALA A 26 4.38 -3.74 -7.02
C ALA A 26 4.43 -4.93 -6.04
N GLU A 27 5.19 -4.82 -4.95
CA GLU A 27 5.28 -5.85 -3.92
C GLU A 27 3.99 -5.94 -3.10
N VAL A 28 3.33 -4.82 -2.84
CA VAL A 28 1.99 -4.81 -2.22
C VAL A 28 0.99 -5.59 -3.07
N TYR A 29 0.92 -5.35 -4.38
CA TYR A 29 0.00 -6.10 -5.25
C TYR A 29 0.39 -7.58 -5.34
N LYS A 30 1.70 -7.88 -5.42
CA LYS A 30 2.23 -9.25 -5.42
C LYS A 30 1.85 -10.01 -4.14
N TYR A 31 1.89 -9.35 -2.98
CA TYR A 31 1.48 -9.93 -1.70
C TYR A 31 0.02 -10.42 -1.73
N PHE A 32 -0.86 -9.68 -2.41
CA PHE A 32 -2.27 -10.07 -2.60
C PHE A 32 -2.52 -10.95 -3.82
N GLY A 33 -1.48 -11.39 -4.54
CA GLY A 33 -1.60 -12.22 -5.73
C GLY A 33 -2.24 -11.50 -6.93
N VAL A 34 -2.24 -10.17 -6.95
CA VAL A 34 -2.86 -9.37 -8.01
C VAL A 34 -1.82 -8.53 -8.75
N ARG A 35 -2.18 -8.05 -9.96
CA ARG A 35 -1.40 -7.07 -10.72
C ARG A 35 -2.22 -5.79 -10.85
N PRO A 36 -1.60 -4.60 -10.87
CA PRO A 36 -2.34 -3.34 -11.05
C PRO A 36 -3.19 -3.36 -12.33
N GLN A 37 -4.49 -3.11 -12.21
CA GLN A 37 -5.39 -3.01 -13.37
C GLN A 37 -5.35 -1.60 -14.00
N CYS A 38 -5.79 -0.56 -13.28
CA CYS A 38 -5.89 0.80 -13.81
C CYS A 38 -4.82 1.77 -13.30
N GLY A 39 -4.01 1.36 -12.31
CA GLY A 39 -2.91 2.15 -11.76
C GLY A 39 -3.30 3.39 -10.93
N ARG A 40 -4.56 3.82 -10.91
CA ARG A 40 -4.99 5.09 -10.24
C ARG A 40 -4.68 5.14 -8.75
N CYS A 41 -4.66 3.99 -8.08
CA CYS A 41 -4.35 3.90 -6.66
C CYS A 41 -2.85 3.90 -6.34
N VAL A 42 -1.98 3.70 -7.34
CA VAL A 42 -0.52 3.54 -7.15
C VAL A 42 0.11 4.75 -6.45
N PRO A 43 -0.20 6.02 -6.79
CA PRO A 43 0.35 7.17 -6.07
C PRO A 43 0.02 7.14 -4.58
N TYR A 44 -1.21 6.74 -4.22
CA TYR A 44 -1.64 6.64 -2.83
C TYR A 44 -0.98 5.46 -2.10
N VAL A 45 -0.86 4.30 -2.75
CA VAL A 45 -0.11 3.16 -2.20
C VAL A 45 1.35 3.54 -1.93
N ARG A 46 1.98 4.31 -2.84
CA ARG A 46 3.35 4.82 -2.66
C ARG A 46 3.43 5.81 -1.50
N ALA A 47 2.45 6.71 -1.35
CA ALA A 47 2.38 7.60 -0.19
C ALA A 47 2.32 6.79 1.11
N ILE A 48 1.48 5.74 1.20
CA ILE A 48 1.46 4.87 2.39
C ILE A 48 2.83 4.25 2.65
N LEU A 49 3.51 3.74 1.62
CA LEU A 49 4.83 3.14 1.74
C LEU A 49 5.89 4.14 2.25
N THR A 50 5.85 5.39 1.78
CA THR A 50 6.76 6.45 2.23
C THR A 50 6.41 6.96 3.64
N HIS A 51 5.13 7.17 3.94
CA HIS A 51 4.69 7.68 5.25
C HIS A 51 4.69 6.60 6.35
N HIS A 52 4.86 5.31 6.02
CA HIS A 52 5.12 4.28 7.01
C HIS A 52 6.47 4.48 7.76
N GLU A 53 7.29 5.44 7.32
CA GLU A 53 8.48 5.93 8.02
C GLU A 53 8.20 7.07 9.02
N GLU A 54 6.94 7.50 9.22
CA GLU A 54 6.60 8.40 10.32
C GLU A 54 6.54 7.60 11.64
N LYS A 55 7.73 7.24 12.16
CA LYS A 55 7.89 7.24 13.62
C LYS A 55 7.36 8.59 14.12
N PRO A 56 6.51 8.64 15.16
CA PRO A 56 6.13 9.92 15.73
C PRO A 56 7.42 10.62 16.18
N ALA A 57 7.76 11.69 15.46
CA ALA A 57 8.71 12.69 15.92
C ALA A 57 8.04 13.42 17.09
N ASN A 58 8.00 12.78 18.25
CA ASN A 58 7.77 13.45 19.51
C ASN A 58 9.14 13.63 20.18
N ARG A 59 9.86 14.63 19.68
CA ARG A 59 10.95 15.29 20.39
C ARG A 59 10.37 16.36 21.30
#